data_AF-A0A161M1U5-F1
#
_entry.id   AF-A0A161M1U5-F1
#
_cell.length_a   1.000
_cell.length_b   1.000
_cell.length_c   1.000
_cell.angle_alpha   90.00
_cell.angle_beta   90.00
_cell.angle_gamma   90.00
#
_symmetry.space_group_name_H-M   'P 1'
#
loop_
_entity.id
_entity.type
_entity.pdbx_description
1 polymer ?
#
loop_
_entity_poly.entity_id
_entity_poly.type
_entity_poly.pdbx_seq_one_letter_code
_entity_poly.pdbx_strand_id
1 'polypeptide(L)'
;LLYFGNCLSPLPIGYLMDAIGRKHAILSLTIIPLSSWTLILFARHAYTLYVARFLAGIWSGTITTIAPMYLAEIAEPKVRGALSTFVQLNVGIGVMFEYVLGDLVDYYSLAALSNLFTFIFIMLFWNMPGSPYWLSMKDRDEEAAFSLAWLRGEHVHTERVDHEINELSLG
;
A
#
# COMPACT_ATOMS: atom_id res chain seq x y z
N LEU A 1 -18.03 12.58 -4.09
CA LEU A 1 -16.83 12.38 -4.93
C LEU A 1 -15.86 11.40 -4.29
N LEU A 2 -15.40 11.65 -3.08
CA LEU A 2 -14.45 10.77 -2.37
C LEU A 2 -14.95 9.31 -2.23
N TYR A 3 -16.16 9.11 -1.70
CA TYR A 3 -16.75 7.76 -1.59
C TYR A 3 -17.00 7.08 -2.94
N PHE A 4 -17.29 7.88 -3.98
CA PHE A 4 -17.52 7.34 -5.32
C PHE A 4 -16.22 6.83 -5.95
N GLY A 5 -15.12 7.57 -5.77
CA GLY A 5 -13.78 7.12 -6.15
C GLY A 5 -13.34 5.88 -5.37
N ASN A 6 -13.63 5.82 -4.07
CA ASN A 6 -13.32 4.67 -3.21
C ASN A 6 -14.09 3.40 -3.63
N CYS A 7 -15.37 3.53 -4.00
CA CYS A 7 -16.15 2.36 -4.42
C CYS A 7 -15.71 1.78 -5.78
N LEU A 8 -15.26 2.65 -6.70
CA LEU A 8 -14.89 2.24 -8.06
C LEU A 8 -13.44 1.74 -8.17
N SER A 9 -12.54 2.21 -7.30
CA SER A 9 -11.11 1.94 -7.43
C SER A 9 -10.65 0.49 -7.20
N PRO A 10 -11.24 -0.32 -6.29
CA PRO A 10 -10.71 -1.65 -5.98
C PRO A 10 -10.73 -2.63 -7.16
N LEU A 11 -11.74 -2.54 -8.03
CA LEU A 11 -11.94 -3.47 -9.16
C LEU A 11 -10.79 -3.43 -10.18
N PRO A 12 -10.46 -2.28 -10.81
CA PRO A 12 -9.36 -2.21 -11.77
C PRO A 12 -7.99 -2.45 -11.11
N ILE A 13 -7.88 -2.14 -9.83
CA ILE A 13 -6.61 -2.21 -9.10
C ILE A 13 -6.27 -3.64 -8.72
N GLY A 14 -7.27 -4.47 -8.38
CA GLY A 14 -7.10 -5.91 -8.22
C GLY A 14 -6.39 -6.51 -9.43
N TYR A 15 -6.90 -6.22 -10.63
CA TYR A 15 -6.30 -6.71 -11.87
C TYR A 15 -4.89 -6.17 -12.11
N LEU A 16 -4.64 -4.89 -11.82
CA LEU A 16 -3.32 -4.28 -11.97
C LEU A 16 -2.28 -4.90 -11.03
N MET A 17 -2.68 -5.23 -9.80
CA MET A 17 -1.82 -5.89 -8.81
C MET A 17 -1.42 -7.30 -9.21
N ASP A 18 -2.32 -8.04 -9.84
CA ASP A 18 -2.02 -9.38 -10.34
C ASP A 18 -1.09 -9.33 -11.55
N ALA A 19 -1.22 -8.31 -12.40
CA ALA A 19 -0.39 -8.13 -13.58
C ALA A 19 1.06 -7.68 -13.24
N ILE A 20 1.23 -6.62 -12.44
CA ILE A 20 2.52 -5.94 -12.20
C ILE A 20 3.15 -6.36 -10.85
N GLY A 21 2.38 -7.02 -10.00
CA GLY A 21 2.80 -7.41 -8.65
C GLY A 21 2.47 -6.34 -7.61
N ARG A 22 2.28 -6.79 -6.37
CA ARG A 22 1.71 -5.98 -5.27
C ARG A 22 2.63 -4.81 -4.91
N LYS A 23 3.94 -5.06 -4.75
CA LYS A 23 4.94 -4.01 -4.45
C LYS A 23 4.93 -2.90 -5.50
N HIS A 24 5.06 -3.28 -6.78
CA HIS A 24 5.13 -2.33 -7.88
C HIS A 24 3.81 -1.59 -8.06
N ALA A 25 2.67 -2.26 -7.84
CA ALA A 25 1.35 -1.63 -7.85
C ALA A 25 1.23 -0.57 -6.75
N ILE A 26 1.64 -0.86 -5.51
CA ILE A 26 1.62 0.12 -4.40
C ILE A 26 2.47 1.35 -4.76
N LEU A 27 3.72 1.14 -5.20
CA LEU A 27 4.62 2.23 -5.56
C LEU A 27 4.08 3.07 -6.71
N SER A 28 3.56 2.44 -7.76
CA SER A 28 2.99 3.14 -8.93
C SER A 28 1.74 3.92 -8.55
N LEU A 29 0.87 3.34 -7.72
CA LEU A 29 -0.39 3.95 -7.31
C LEU A 29 -0.19 5.07 -6.28
N THR A 30 0.97 5.13 -5.61
CA THR A 30 1.32 6.23 -4.70
C THR A 30 1.46 7.57 -5.44
N ILE A 31 1.53 7.58 -6.76
CA ILE A 31 1.45 8.83 -7.54
C ILE A 31 0.07 9.52 -7.40
N ILE A 32 -0.99 8.75 -7.14
CA ILE A 32 -2.36 9.26 -6.98
C ILE A 32 -2.48 10.15 -5.73
N PRO A 33 -2.11 9.72 -4.51
CA PRO A 33 -2.17 10.60 -3.34
C PRO A 33 -1.22 11.78 -3.44
N LEU A 34 -0.02 11.62 -4.02
CA LEU A 34 0.89 12.75 -4.28
C LEU A 34 0.23 13.81 -5.16
N SER A 35 -0.40 13.38 -6.26
CA SER A 35 -1.10 14.29 -7.17
C SER A 35 -2.29 14.97 -6.48
N SER A 36 -3.03 14.25 -5.65
CA SER A 36 -4.16 14.80 -4.87
C SER A 36 -3.70 15.92 -3.92
N TRP A 37 -2.69 15.66 -3.09
CA TRP A 37 -2.18 16.65 -2.14
C TRP A 37 -1.53 17.85 -2.84
N THR A 38 -0.83 17.61 -3.95
CA THR A 38 -0.24 18.68 -4.77
C THR A 38 -1.32 19.55 -5.41
N LEU A 39 -2.41 18.95 -5.92
CA LEU A 39 -3.54 19.71 -6.47
C LEU A 39 -4.22 20.57 -5.41
N ILE A 40 -4.29 20.10 -4.16
CA ILE A 40 -4.83 20.88 -3.05
C ILE A 40 -3.96 22.11 -2.76
N LEU A 41 -2.63 21.99 -2.82
CA LEU A 41 -1.71 23.12 -2.60
C LEU A 41 -1.87 24.23 -3.65
N PHE A 42 -2.15 23.88 -4.91
CA PHE A 42 -2.32 24.84 -5.99
C PHE A 42 -3.79 25.16 -6.30
N ALA A 43 -4.73 24.72 -5.47
CA ALA A 43 -6.15 24.86 -5.72
C ALA A 43 -6.58 26.33 -5.67
N ARG A 44 -6.88 26.91 -6.85
CA ARG A 44 -7.47 28.26 -6.97
C ARG A 44 -8.98 28.25 -7.20
N HIS A 45 -9.53 27.10 -7.58
CA HIS A 45 -10.93 26.94 -7.94
C HIS A 45 -11.54 25.71 -7.27
N ALA A 46 -12.84 25.77 -6.96
CA ALA A 46 -13.59 24.67 -6.35
C ALA A 46 -13.53 23.37 -7.18
N TYR A 47 -13.48 23.47 -8.51
CA TYR A 47 -13.32 22.32 -9.41
C TYR A 47 -12.01 21.55 -9.16
N THR A 48 -10.91 22.24 -8.90
CA THR A 48 -9.61 21.60 -8.60
C THR A 48 -9.69 20.80 -7.30
N LEU A 49 -10.41 21.32 -6.30
CA LEU A 49 -10.65 20.61 -5.04
C LEU A 49 -11.53 19.37 -5.24
N TYR A 50 -12.54 19.44 -6.09
CA TYR A 50 -13.38 18.28 -6.43
C TYR A 50 -12.58 17.16 -7.09
N VAL A 51 -11.69 17.50 -8.03
CA VAL A 51 -10.80 16.52 -8.66
C VAL A 51 -9.82 15.93 -7.65
N ALA A 52 -9.19 16.75 -6.82
CA ALA A 52 -8.30 16.26 -5.77
C ALA A 52 -9.00 15.30 -4.80
N ARG A 53 -10.22 15.63 -4.35
CA ARG A 53 -11.00 14.76 -3.46
C ARG A 53 -11.44 13.46 -4.11
N PHE A 54 -11.65 13.46 -5.42
CA PHE A 54 -11.92 12.25 -6.17
C PHE A 54 -10.67 11.33 -6.23
N LEU A 55 -9.49 11.90 -6.50
CA LEU A 55 -8.21 11.18 -6.50
C LEU A 55 -7.85 10.62 -5.12
N ALA A 56 -8.04 11.41 -4.06
CA ALA A 56 -7.90 10.94 -2.68
C ALA A 56 -8.82 9.74 -2.39
N GLY A 57 -10.05 9.78 -2.90
CA GLY A 57 -11.00 8.67 -2.79
C GLY A 57 -10.54 7.41 -3.49
N ILE A 58 -10.02 7.54 -4.72
CA ILE A 58 -9.44 6.41 -5.46
C ILE A 58 -8.33 5.77 -4.64
N TRP A 59 -7.36 6.56 -4.19
CA TRP A 59 -6.24 6.07 -3.36
C TRP A 59 -6.72 5.41 -2.06
N SER A 60 -7.72 5.99 -1.39
CA SER A 60 -8.26 5.41 -0.17
C SER A 60 -8.86 4.02 -0.39
N GLY A 61 -9.56 3.78 -1.51
CA GLY A 61 -10.09 2.44 -1.83
C GLY A 61 -9.02 1.47 -2.31
N THR A 62 -7.98 1.99 -2.99
CA THR A 62 -6.78 1.24 -3.32
C THR A 62 -6.15 0.68 -2.05
N ILE A 63 -5.72 1.54 -1.14
CA ILE A 63 -4.86 1.15 -0.02
C ILE A 63 -5.57 0.20 0.94
N THR A 64 -6.87 0.37 1.16
CA THR A 64 -7.67 -0.54 2.01
C THR A 64 -7.82 -1.94 1.41
N THR A 65 -7.66 -2.08 0.10
CA THR A 65 -7.67 -3.37 -0.59
C THR A 65 -6.27 -3.98 -0.66
N ILE A 66 -5.27 -3.19 -1.10
CA ILE A 66 -3.92 -3.71 -1.34
C ILE A 66 -3.17 -3.98 -0.04
N ALA A 67 -3.24 -3.08 0.95
CA ALA A 67 -2.41 -3.19 2.16
C ALA A 67 -2.66 -4.51 2.93
N PRO A 68 -3.90 -4.89 3.28
CA PRO A 68 -4.13 -6.16 3.96
C PRO A 68 -3.81 -7.38 3.08
N MET A 69 -3.99 -7.28 1.75
CA MET A 69 -3.64 -8.36 0.82
C MET A 69 -2.14 -8.60 0.77
N TYR A 70 -1.34 -7.54 0.59
CA TYR A 70 0.11 -7.62 0.61
C TYR A 70 0.62 -8.15 1.95
N LEU A 71 0.05 -7.69 3.07
CA LEU A 71 0.39 -8.22 4.40
C LEU A 71 0.01 -9.70 4.53
N ALA A 72 -1.15 -10.12 4.02
CA ALA A 72 -1.59 -11.51 4.08
C ALA A 72 -0.67 -12.45 3.29
N GLU A 73 -0.10 -11.98 2.19
CA GLU A 73 0.85 -12.75 1.36
C GLU A 73 2.23 -12.91 2.01
N ILE A 74 2.70 -11.92 2.77
CA ILE A 74 4.01 -11.98 3.45
C ILE A 74 3.94 -12.59 4.87
N ALA A 75 2.77 -12.54 5.50
CA ALA A 75 2.58 -12.96 6.89
C ALA A 75 2.39 -14.46 7.04
N GLU A 76 2.95 -15.02 8.12
CA GLU A 76 2.66 -16.40 8.53
C GLU A 76 1.16 -16.57 8.83
N PRO A 77 0.54 -17.72 8.45
CA PRO A 77 -0.90 -17.95 8.61
C PRO A 77 -1.46 -17.64 10.00
N LYS A 78 -0.66 -17.86 11.05
CA LYS A 78 -1.03 -17.64 12.46
C LYS A 78 -1.23 -16.17 12.83
N VAL A 79 -0.54 -15.24 12.14
CA VAL A 79 -0.54 -13.81 12.50
C VAL A 79 -1.26 -12.93 11.47
N ARG A 80 -1.72 -13.49 10.33
CA ARG A 80 -2.44 -12.77 9.27
C ARG A 80 -3.59 -11.90 9.78
N GLY A 81 -4.43 -12.46 10.66
CA GLY A 81 -5.57 -11.73 11.23
C GLY A 81 -5.16 -10.55 12.12
N ALA A 82 -4.12 -10.74 12.93
CA ALA A 82 -3.57 -9.67 13.77
C ALA A 82 -2.96 -8.55 12.92
N LEU A 83 -2.22 -8.90 11.86
CA LEU A 83 -1.60 -7.94 10.94
C LEU A 83 -2.64 -7.11 10.18
N SER A 84 -3.70 -7.74 9.67
CA SER A 84 -4.78 -7.01 9.00
C SER A 84 -5.48 -6.03 9.94
N THR A 85 -5.70 -6.44 11.19
CA THR A 85 -6.29 -5.55 12.21
C THR A 85 -5.35 -4.40 12.54
N PHE A 86 -4.04 -4.67 12.64
CA PHE A 86 -3.02 -3.65 12.87
C PHE A 86 -2.99 -2.59 11.76
N VAL A 87 -3.14 -2.99 10.49
CA VAL A 87 -3.26 -2.03 9.37
C VAL A 87 -4.45 -1.11 9.57
N GLN A 88 -5.62 -1.65 9.90
CA GLN A 88 -6.83 -0.87 10.13
C GLN A 88 -6.70 0.07 11.34
N LEU A 89 -6.04 -0.36 12.40
CA LEU A 89 -5.72 0.49 13.55
C LEU A 89 -4.81 1.66 13.15
N ASN A 90 -3.79 1.41 12.34
CA ASN A 90 -2.90 2.47 11.84
C ASN A 90 -3.65 3.48 10.96
N VAL A 91 -4.57 3.03 10.12
CA VAL A 91 -5.45 3.92 9.35
C VAL A 91 -6.26 4.83 10.30
N GLY A 92 -6.84 4.25 11.36
CA GLY A 92 -7.58 5.02 12.37
C GLY A 92 -6.70 6.07 13.06
N ILE A 93 -5.50 5.69 13.49
CA ILE A 93 -4.53 6.59 14.11
C ILE A 93 -4.14 7.73 13.15
N GLY A 94 -3.89 7.42 11.88
CA GLY A 94 -3.56 8.42 10.86
C GLY A 94 -4.67 9.43 10.66
N VAL A 95 -5.94 8.98 10.60
CA VAL A 95 -7.10 9.87 10.50
C VAL A 95 -7.21 10.77 11.74
N MET A 96 -7.03 10.23 12.94
CA MET A 96 -7.04 11.05 14.16
C MET A 96 -5.92 12.08 14.17
N PHE A 97 -4.72 11.69 13.75
CA PHE A 97 -3.58 12.59 13.64
C PHE A 97 -3.85 13.74 12.66
N GLU A 98 -4.46 13.44 11.52
CA GLU A 98 -4.83 14.45 10.52
C GLU A 98 -5.91 15.42 11.03
N TYR A 99 -6.87 14.96 11.84
CA TYR A 99 -7.85 15.84 12.50
C TYR A 99 -7.20 16.79 13.51
N VAL A 100 -6.27 16.29 14.33
CA VAL A 100 -5.55 17.13 15.30
C VAL A 100 -4.68 18.17 14.58
N LEU A 101 -3.95 17.75 13.55
CA LEU A 101 -3.14 18.67 12.75
C LEU A 101 -4.00 19.69 12.01
N GLY A 102 -5.15 19.29 11.48
CA GLY A 102 -6.06 20.19 10.77
C GLY A 102 -6.60 21.34 11.62
N ASP A 103 -6.63 21.19 12.94
CA ASP A 103 -6.97 22.27 13.87
C ASP A 103 -5.77 23.17 14.21
N LEU A 104 -4.56 22.61 14.21
CA LEU A 104 -3.33 23.31 14.60
C LEU A 104 -2.64 24.07 13.45
N VAL A 105 -2.80 23.62 12.20
CA VAL A 105 -2.10 24.18 11.03
C VAL A 105 -3.05 24.66 9.95
N ASP A 106 -2.58 25.64 9.17
CA ASP A 106 -3.31 26.14 8.01
C ASP A 106 -3.48 25.07 6.92
N TYR A 107 -4.51 25.24 6.09
CA TYR A 107 -4.92 24.27 5.07
C TYR A 107 -3.78 23.88 4.11
N TYR A 108 -2.94 24.84 3.71
CA TYR A 108 -1.81 24.58 2.82
C TYR A 108 -0.67 23.85 3.54
N SER A 109 -0.40 24.19 4.81
CA SER A 109 0.60 23.51 5.63
C SER A 109 0.22 22.06 5.89
N LEU A 110 -1.07 21.78 6.12
CA LEU A 110 -1.59 20.41 6.25
C LEU A 110 -1.35 19.60 4.97
N ALA A 111 -1.71 20.16 3.81
CA ALA A 111 -1.50 19.51 2.53
C ALA A 111 -0.01 19.25 2.22
N ALA A 112 0.87 20.20 2.56
CA ALA A 112 2.32 20.03 2.40
C ALA A 112 2.87 18.91 3.31
N LEU A 113 2.39 18.84 4.55
CA LEU A 113 2.78 17.81 5.51
C LEU A 113 2.30 16.41 5.07
N SER A 114 1.05 16.28 4.63
CA SER A 114 0.52 15.01 4.11
C SER A 114 1.27 14.54 2.85
N ASN A 115 1.73 15.48 2.01
CA ASN A 115 2.59 15.19 0.87
C ASN A 115 3.97 14.67 1.34
N LEU A 116 4.57 15.31 2.34
CA LEU A 116 5.83 14.85 2.95
C LEU A 116 5.72 13.44 3.53
N PHE A 117 4.64 13.13 4.26
CA PHE A 117 4.38 11.77 4.75
C PHE A 117 4.29 10.75 3.61
N THR A 118 3.69 11.13 2.48
CA THR A 118 3.61 10.27 1.30
C THR A 118 5.01 10.00 0.71
N PHE A 119 5.90 11.00 0.66
CA PHE A 119 7.28 10.79 0.23
C PHE A 119 8.08 9.88 1.17
N ILE A 120 7.92 10.06 2.49
CA ILE A 120 8.54 9.18 3.49
C ILE A 120 8.06 7.74 3.30
N PHE A 121 6.76 7.55 3.06
CA PHE A 121 6.19 6.24 2.77
C PHE A 121 6.83 5.60 1.53
N ILE A 122 6.98 6.34 0.41
CA ILE A 122 7.64 5.81 -0.79
C ILE A 122 9.07 5.38 -0.48
N MET A 123 9.83 6.22 0.24
CA MET A 123 11.23 5.95 0.57
C MET A 123 11.38 4.70 1.45
N LEU A 124 10.52 4.53 2.45
CA LEU A 124 10.52 3.35 3.31
C LEU A 124 10.06 2.10 2.55
N PHE A 125 8.98 2.22 1.76
CA PHE A 125 8.37 1.10 1.06
C PHE A 125 9.23 0.60 -0.12
N TRP A 126 10.12 1.44 -0.66
CA TRP A 126 11.05 1.05 -1.71
C TRP A 126 11.93 -0.15 -1.32
N ASN A 127 12.36 -0.20 -0.05
CA ASN A 127 13.21 -1.25 0.50
C ASN A 127 12.47 -2.55 0.85
N MET A 128 11.13 -2.56 0.82
CA MET A 128 10.36 -3.77 1.09
C MET A 128 10.51 -4.79 -0.05
N PRO A 129 10.60 -6.10 0.24
CA PRO A 129 10.71 -7.13 -0.79
C PRO A 129 9.41 -7.25 -1.60
N GLY A 130 9.47 -7.99 -2.71
CA GLY A 130 8.26 -8.35 -3.45
C GLY A 130 7.38 -9.30 -2.64
N SER A 131 6.11 -9.43 -3.03
CA SER A 131 5.28 -10.50 -2.49
C SER A 131 5.83 -11.86 -2.97
N PRO A 132 6.22 -12.77 -2.05
CA PRO A 132 6.78 -14.07 -2.43
C PRO A 132 5.74 -14.94 -3.16
N TYR A 133 4.45 -14.80 -2.82
CA TYR A 133 3.35 -15.47 -3.51
C TYR A 133 3.28 -15.08 -4.99
N TRP A 134 3.33 -13.77 -5.27
CA TRP A 134 3.30 -13.29 -6.65
C TRP A 134 4.55 -13.68 -7.45
N LEU A 135 5.71 -13.74 -6.80
CA LEU A 135 6.96 -14.16 -7.43
C LEU A 135 6.94 -15.65 -7.79
N SER A 136 6.42 -16.51 -6.90
CA SER A 136 6.24 -17.94 -7.18
C SER A 136 5.22 -18.16 -8.31
N MET A 137 4.11 -17.41 -8.33
CA MET A 137 3.12 -17.46 -9.44
C MET A 137 3.70 -17.01 -10.80
N LYS A 138 4.87 -16.35 -10.81
CA LYS A 138 5.58 -15.92 -12.03
C LYS A 138 6.77 -16.81 -12.38
N ASP A 139 6.87 -17.99 -11.78
CA ASP A 139 7.99 -18.93 -11.94
C ASP A 139 9.35 -18.30 -11.58
N ARG A 140 9.37 -17.36 -10.62
CA ARG A 140 10.58 -16.66 -10.13
C ARG A 140 10.96 -17.11 -8.72
N ASP A 141 11.22 -18.41 -8.57
CA ASP A 141 11.41 -19.05 -7.27
C ASP A 141 12.63 -18.53 -6.50
N GLU A 142 13.74 -18.18 -7.18
CA GLU A 142 14.92 -17.59 -6.53
C GLU A 142 14.62 -16.24 -5.85
N GLU A 143 13.79 -15.41 -6.48
CA GLU A 143 13.40 -14.11 -5.92
C GLU A 143 12.33 -14.25 -4.84
N ALA A 144 11.45 -15.26 -4.97
CA ALA A 144 10.53 -15.64 -3.91
C ALA A 144 11.30 -16.09 -2.66
N ALA A 145 12.34 -16.91 -2.82
CA ALA A 145 13.23 -17.35 -1.74
C ALA A 145 13.94 -16.18 -1.05
N PHE A 146 14.48 -15.23 -1.83
CA PHE A 146 15.10 -14.03 -1.27
C PHE A 146 14.09 -13.19 -0.48
N SER A 147 12.88 -13.01 -1.02
CA SER A 147 11.82 -12.24 -0.36
C SER A 147 11.38 -12.90 0.95
N LEU A 148 11.21 -14.23 0.96
CA LEU A 148 10.90 -15.02 2.16
C LEU A 148 12.02 -14.95 3.20
N ALA A 149 13.26 -15.14 2.79
CA ALA A 149 14.44 -15.04 3.66
C ALA A 149 14.51 -13.66 4.34
N TRP A 150 14.31 -12.58 3.58
CA TRP A 150 14.25 -11.22 4.12
C TRP A 150 13.11 -11.04 5.13
N LEU A 151 11.92 -11.57 4.83
CA LEU A 151 10.74 -11.46 5.69
C LEU A 151 10.86 -12.27 7.00
N ARG A 152 11.54 -13.43 6.95
CA ARG A 152 11.77 -14.30 8.12
C ARG A 152 13.02 -13.92 8.90
N GLY A 153 13.89 -13.07 8.32
CA GLY A 153 15.21 -12.77 8.89
C GLY A 153 16.17 -13.97 8.83
N GLU A 154 15.95 -14.88 7.89
CA GLU A 154 16.74 -16.10 7.69
C GLU A 154 17.61 -15.98 6.44
N HIS A 155 18.52 -16.94 6.22
CA HIS A 155 19.31 -17.02 4.99
C HIS A 155 18.51 -17.64 3.84
N VAL A 156 18.84 -17.24 2.62
CA VAL A 156 18.34 -17.88 1.39
C VAL A 156 18.86 -19.33 1.39
N HIS A 157 17.98 -20.33 1.22
CA HIS A 157 18.24 -21.78 1.31
C HIS A 157 18.23 -22.42 2.72
N THR A 158 17.48 -21.88 3.68
CA THR A 158 17.09 -22.67 4.84
C THR A 158 16.00 -23.67 4.44
N GLU A 159 16.05 -24.89 4.99
CA GLU A 159 15.07 -25.98 4.76
C GLU A 159 13.61 -25.51 4.92
N ARG A 160 13.38 -24.53 5.79
CA ARG A 160 12.08 -23.88 6.04
C ARG A 160 11.60 -23.00 4.88
N VAL A 161 12.50 -22.26 4.22
CA VAL A 161 12.20 -21.41 3.07
C VAL A 161 11.92 -22.27 1.84
N ASP A 162 12.73 -23.31 1.62
CA ASP A 162 12.54 -24.24 0.50
C ASP A 162 11.25 -25.07 0.65
N HIS A 163 10.86 -25.43 1.88
CA HIS A 163 9.56 -26.06 2.14
C HIS A 163 8.38 -25.11 1.90
N GLU A 164 8.46 -23.85 2.34
CA GLU A 164 7.40 -22.84 2.10
C GLU A 164 7.25 -22.54 0.60
N ILE A 165 8.33 -22.48 -0.19
CA ILE A 165 8.23 -22.30 -1.65
C ILE A 165 7.55 -23.49 -2.32
N ASN A 166 7.91 -24.72 -1.94
CA ASN A 166 7.28 -25.92 -2.49
C ASN A 166 5.79 -25.97 -2.15
N GLU A 167 5.39 -25.61 -0.92
CA GLU A 167 3.97 -25.49 -0.56
C GLU A 167 3.24 -24.42 -1.40
N LEU A 168 3.88 -23.30 -1.70
CA LEU A 168 3.31 -22.24 -2.53
C LEU A 168 3.22 -22.63 -4.02
N SER A 169 4.12 -23.49 -4.52
CA SER A 169 4.11 -23.98 -5.92
C SER A 169 3.07 -25.09 -6.19
N LEU A 170 2.60 -25.76 -5.13
CA LEU A 170 1.68 -26.91 -5.22
C LEU A 170 0.20 -26.54 -5.05
N GLY A 171 -0.11 -25.30 -4.65
CA GLY A 171 -1.48 -24.81 -4.40
C GLY A 171 -1.94 -23.80 -5.43
#